data_AF-A0A8S3X546-F1
#
_entry.id   AF-A0A8S3X546-F1
#
_cell.length_a   1.000
_cell.length_b   1.000
_cell.length_c   1.000
_cell.angle_alpha   90.00
_cell.angle_beta   90.00
_cell.angle_gamma   90.00
#
_symmetry.space_group_name_H-M   'P 1'
#
loop_
_entity.id
_entity.type
_entity.pdbx_description
1 polymer ?
#
loop_
_entity_poly.entity_id
_entity_poly.type
_entity_poly.pdbx_seq_one_letter_code
_entity_poly.pdbx_strand_id
1 'polypeptide(L)'
;MSEIETRTSALKNKSSQIASPSNTSALEDTITELKVQLNNRDQELLSNDVEISGITELGGENLMSTVTVLSTKLGITLDKRDIVNVERVGLARRNRVEESTCDDDLSS
;
A
#
# COMPACT_ATOMS: atom_id res chain seq x y z
N MET A 1 -39.04 21.39 46.07
CA MET A 1 -38.39 21.44 44.74
C MET A 1 -38.92 20.30 43.92
N SER A 2 -39.28 20.54 42.65
CA SER A 2 -40.00 19.56 41.84
C SER A 2 -39.09 18.47 41.29
N GLU A 3 -39.62 17.27 41.08
CA GLU A 3 -38.89 16.13 40.51
C GLU A 3 -38.47 16.38 39.04
N ILE A 4 -39.17 17.27 38.35
CA ILE A 4 -38.80 17.71 37.00
C ILE A 4 -37.56 18.60 37.04
N GLU A 5 -37.46 19.47 38.05
CA GLU A 5 -36.34 20.40 38.22
C GLU A 5 -35.02 19.68 38.55
N THR A 6 -35.08 18.57 39.30
CA THR A 6 -33.90 17.73 39.55
C THR A 6 -33.46 17.01 38.27
N ARG A 7 -34.42 16.52 37.47
CA ARG A 7 -34.16 15.81 36.20
C ARG A 7 -33.59 16.74 35.13
N THR A 8 -34.08 17.98 35.02
CA THR A 8 -33.53 18.99 34.10
C THR A 8 -32.14 19.45 34.53
N SER A 9 -31.89 19.59 35.83
CA SER A 9 -30.56 19.91 36.37
C SER A 9 -29.52 18.83 36.04
N ALA A 10 -29.90 17.55 36.20
CA ALA A 10 -29.02 16.43 35.86
C ALA A 10 -28.71 16.35 34.36
N LEU A 11 -29.70 16.61 33.49
CA LEU A 11 -29.51 16.66 32.03
C LEU A 11 -28.58 17.80 31.61
N LYS A 12 -28.74 19.00 32.20
CA LYS A 12 -27.90 20.16 31.92
C LYS A 12 -26.43 19.91 32.30
N ASN A 13 -26.19 19.31 33.46
CA ASN A 13 -24.83 18.96 33.90
C ASN A 13 -24.18 17.90 33.02
N LYS A 14 -24.92 16.86 32.61
CA LYS A 14 -24.40 15.85 31.67
C LYS A 14 -24.10 16.46 30.31
N SER A 15 -24.99 17.32 29.79
CA SER A 15 -24.78 18.00 28.51
C SER A 15 -23.57 18.95 28.56
N SER A 16 -23.38 19.71 29.64
CA SER A 16 -22.18 20.57 29.78
C SER A 16 -20.90 19.75 29.90
N GLN A 17 -20.96 18.57 30.52
CA GLN A 17 -19.81 17.69 30.67
C GLN A 17 -19.43 16.99 29.36
N ILE A 18 -20.43 16.58 28.55
CA ILE A 18 -20.24 16.00 27.21
C ILE A 18 -19.78 17.06 26.21
N ALA A 19 -20.36 18.27 26.27
CA ALA A 19 -20.00 19.39 25.41
C ALA A 19 -18.77 20.17 25.92
N SER A 20 -18.06 19.66 26.94
CA SER A 20 -16.81 20.27 27.38
C SER A 20 -15.83 20.20 26.22
N PRO A 21 -15.38 21.34 25.65
CA PRO A 21 -14.51 21.36 24.48
C PRO A 21 -13.18 20.65 24.74
N SER A 22 -12.77 20.54 26.02
CA SER A 22 -11.59 19.79 26.44
C SER A 22 -11.69 18.29 26.14
N ASN A 23 -12.86 17.67 26.38
CA ASN A 23 -13.03 16.23 26.21
C ASN A 23 -13.15 15.87 24.73
N THR A 24 -13.81 16.72 23.93
CA THR A 24 -13.91 16.53 22.49
C THR A 24 -12.58 16.82 21.81
N SER A 25 -11.83 17.85 22.23
CA SER A 25 -10.50 18.13 21.67
C SER A 25 -9.49 17.01 21.95
N ALA A 26 -9.45 16.45 23.16
CA ALA A 26 -8.57 15.32 23.46
C ALA A 26 -8.93 14.07 22.65
N LEU A 27 -10.22 13.83 22.42
CA LEU A 27 -10.67 12.75 21.54
C LEU A 27 -10.32 13.02 20.07
N GLU A 28 -10.46 14.24 19.59
CA GLU A 28 -10.07 14.64 18.24
C GLU A 28 -8.55 14.51 18.04
N ASP A 29 -7.76 14.97 19.01
CA ASP A 29 -6.30 14.85 19.01
C ASP A 29 -5.88 13.38 18.93
N THR A 30 -6.42 12.51 19.78
CA THR A 30 -6.13 11.06 19.70
C THR A 30 -6.58 10.44 18.38
N ILE A 31 -7.71 10.85 17.82
CA ILE A 31 -8.15 10.37 16.50
C ILE A 31 -7.16 10.82 15.42
N THR A 32 -6.67 12.06 15.47
CA THR A 32 -5.68 12.56 14.50
C THR A 32 -4.35 11.82 14.62
N GLU A 33 -3.88 11.58 15.85
CA GLU A 33 -2.66 10.83 16.11
C GLU A 33 -2.77 9.40 15.58
N LEU A 34 -3.87 8.70 15.88
CA LEU A 34 -4.11 7.35 15.39
C LEU A 34 -4.18 7.29 13.86
N LYS A 35 -4.82 8.27 13.21
CA LYS A 35 -4.85 8.35 11.74
C LYS A 35 -3.44 8.51 11.15
N VAL A 36 -2.60 9.34 11.76
CA VAL A 36 -1.22 9.53 11.34
C VAL A 36 -0.42 8.24 11.51
N GLN A 37 -0.56 7.56 12.66
CA GLN A 37 0.11 6.28 12.90
C GLN A 37 -0.30 5.22 11.87
N LEU A 38 -1.60 5.14 11.53
CA LEU A 38 -2.11 4.20 10.53
C LEU A 38 -1.49 4.49 9.16
N ASN A 39 -1.52 5.74 8.73
CA ASN A 39 -0.91 6.16 7.47
C ASN A 39 0.59 5.88 7.42
N ASN A 40 1.31 6.09 8.53
CA ASN A 40 2.75 5.77 8.60
C ASN A 40 3.00 4.27 8.48
N ARG A 41 2.18 3.43 9.13
CA ARG A 41 2.28 1.97 9.01
C ARG A 41 1.99 1.50 7.59
N ASP A 42 1.00 2.06 6.93
CA ASP A 42 0.66 1.72 5.54
C ASP A 42 1.82 2.07 4.58
N GLN A 43 2.45 3.24 4.77
CA GLN A 43 3.63 3.63 4.00
C GLN A 43 4.85 2.75 4.30
N GLU A 44 5.02 2.29 5.54
CA GLU A 44 6.06 1.35 5.94
C GLU A 44 5.86 -0.03 5.28
N LEU A 45 4.61 -0.49 5.17
CA LEU A 45 4.28 -1.73 4.47
C LEU A 45 4.63 -1.64 2.98
N LEU A 46 4.26 -0.53 2.32
CA LEU A 46 4.61 -0.27 0.92
C LEU A 46 6.13 -0.17 0.69
N SER A 47 6.91 0.23 1.70
CA SER A 47 8.36 0.38 1.56
C SER A 47 9.10 -0.96 1.41
N ASN A 48 8.47 -2.07 1.79
CA ASN A 48 9.03 -3.41 1.60
C ASN A 48 8.74 -3.98 0.20
N ASP A 49 7.79 -3.38 -0.52
CA ASP A 49 7.45 -3.81 -1.87
C ASP A 49 8.39 -3.16 -2.88
N VAL A 50 8.98 -3.98 -3.76
CA VAL A 50 9.91 -3.53 -4.80
C VAL A 50 9.31 -3.83 -6.17
N GLU A 51 9.05 -2.78 -6.94
CA GLU A 51 8.63 -2.92 -8.34
C GLU A 51 9.86 -2.97 -9.26
N ILE A 52 9.91 -3.99 -10.12
CA ILE A 52 10.97 -4.14 -11.12
C ILE A 52 10.36 -4.10 -12.51
N SER A 53 10.64 -3.04 -13.26
CA SER A 53 10.16 -2.85 -14.63
C SER A 53 11.23 -3.24 -15.67
N GLY A 54 10.81 -3.47 -16.92
CA GLY A 54 11.72 -3.70 -18.06
C GLY A 54 12.22 -5.14 -18.22
N ILE A 55 11.63 -6.11 -17.50
CA ILE A 55 11.89 -7.54 -17.68
C ILE A 55 10.95 -8.10 -18.73
N THR A 56 11.48 -8.77 -19.75
CA THR A 56 10.70 -9.49 -20.76
C THR A 56 9.87 -10.61 -20.13
N GLU A 57 8.60 -10.73 -20.54
CA GLU A 57 7.68 -11.79 -20.11
C GLU A 57 7.94 -13.06 -20.95
N LEU A 58 8.32 -14.16 -20.29
CA LEU A 58 8.51 -15.46 -20.95
C LEU A 58 7.51 -16.48 -20.38
N GLY A 59 6.89 -17.28 -21.26
CA GLY A 59 5.98 -18.34 -20.83
C GLY A 59 6.70 -19.40 -20.00
N GLY A 60 6.21 -19.69 -18.80
CA GLY A 60 6.79 -20.70 -17.89
C GLY A 60 7.99 -20.19 -17.07
N GLU A 61 8.17 -18.88 -16.96
CA GLU A 61 9.26 -18.30 -16.16
C GLU A 61 9.14 -18.61 -14.66
N ASN A 62 10.29 -18.76 -14.01
CA ASN A 62 10.37 -18.79 -12.56
C ASN A 62 10.79 -17.42 -12.04
N LEU A 63 9.80 -16.61 -11.63
CA LEU A 63 9.98 -15.24 -11.14
C LEU A 63 11.01 -15.15 -10.00
N MET A 64 11.03 -16.12 -9.08
CA MET A 64 11.99 -16.17 -7.97
C MET A 64 13.43 -16.28 -8.48
N SER A 65 13.65 -17.09 -9.53
CA SER A 65 14.97 -17.23 -10.14
C SER A 65 15.39 -15.95 -10.85
N THR A 66 14.46 -15.28 -11.54
CA THR A 66 14.72 -14.00 -12.23
C THR A 66 15.15 -12.93 -11.23
N VAL A 67 14.44 -12.78 -10.11
CA VAL A 67 14.78 -11.82 -9.05
C VAL A 67 16.14 -12.14 -8.44
N THR A 68 16.47 -13.42 -8.21
CA THR A 68 17.78 -13.84 -7.67
C THR A 68 18.94 -13.51 -8.63
N VAL A 69 18.74 -13.69 -9.93
CA VAL A 69 19.75 -13.35 -10.94
C VAL A 69 19.92 -11.82 -11.02
N LEU A 70 18.82 -11.08 -10.95
CA LEU A 70 18.85 -9.62 -10.95
C LEU A 70 19.55 -9.05 -9.71
N SER A 71 19.26 -9.58 -8.51
CA SER A 71 19.92 -9.16 -7.28
C SER A 71 21.42 -9.39 -7.37
N THR A 72 21.84 -10.57 -7.84
CA THR A 72 23.25 -10.90 -8.08
C THR A 72 23.90 -9.93 -9.08
N LYS A 73 23.20 -9.59 -10.17
CA LYS A 73 23.69 -8.66 -11.20
C LYS A 73 23.83 -7.23 -10.67
N LEU A 74 22.97 -6.83 -9.74
CA LEU A 74 23.01 -5.51 -9.09
C LEU A 74 23.98 -5.47 -7.90
N GLY A 75 24.60 -6.59 -7.53
CA GLY A 75 25.50 -6.70 -6.38
C GLY A 75 24.77 -6.74 -5.03
N ILE A 76 23.48 -7.06 -5.02
CA ILE A 76 22.65 -7.16 -3.83
C ILE A 76 22.55 -8.63 -3.43
N THR A 77 22.87 -8.94 -2.17
CA THR A 77 22.67 -10.28 -1.61
C THR A 77 21.22 -10.41 -1.13
N LEU A 78 20.41 -11.17 -1.88
CA LEU A 78 19.02 -11.45 -1.56
C LEU A 78 18.83 -12.97 -1.46
N ASP A 79 18.44 -13.49 -0.30
CA ASP A 79 18.10 -14.91 -0.14
C ASP A 79 16.61 -15.12 -0.50
N LYS A 80 16.25 -16.35 -0.91
CA LYS A 80 14.86 -16.71 -1.21
C LYS A 80 13.93 -16.56 0.00
N ARG A 81 14.49 -16.60 1.21
CA ARG A 81 13.76 -16.39 2.48
C ARG A 81 13.41 -14.94 2.75
N ASP A 82 14.11 -14.01 2.11
CA ASP A 82 13.84 -12.57 2.23
C ASP A 82 12.66 -12.13 1.35
N ILE A 83 12.21 -13.02 0.47
CA ILE A 83 11.15 -12.77 -0.51
C ILE A 83 9.85 -13.40 -0.02
N VAL A 84 8.85 -12.58 0.29
CA VAL A 84 7.53 -13.03 0.74
C VAL A 84 6.66 -13.49 -0.44
N ASN A 85 6.60 -12.69 -1.51
CA ASN A 85 5.84 -12.98 -2.72
C ASN A 85 6.48 -12.31 -3.94
N VAL A 86 6.32 -12.91 -5.12
CA VAL A 86 6.71 -12.29 -6.39
C VAL A 86 5.63 -12.57 -7.41
N GLU A 87 5.09 -11.51 -7.99
CA GLU A 87 4.09 -11.59 -9.03
C GLU A 87 4.33 -10.57 -10.15
N ARG A 88 3.76 -10.84 -11.32
CA ARG A 88 3.71 -9.89 -12.42
C ARG A 88 2.55 -8.94 -12.17
N VAL A 89 2.84 -7.65 -12.08
CA VAL A 89 1.82 -6.60 -11.96
C VAL A 89 1.52 -6.03 -13.35
N GLY A 90 0.23 -5.92 -13.69
CA GLY A 90 -0.24 -5.33 -14.95
C GLY A 90 -0.98 -6.30 -15.87
N LEU A 91 -1.46 -5.78 -17.00
CA LEU A 91 -2.10 -6.57 -18.05
C LEU A 91 -1.04 -7.48 -18.69
N ALA A 92 -1.19 -8.80 -18.54
CA ALA A 92 -0.31 -9.79 -19.14
C ALA A 92 -0.14 -9.49 -20.64
N ARG A 93 1.09 -9.21 -21.08
CA ARG A 93 1.39 -9.00 -22.50
C ARG A 93 1.48 -10.37 -23.17
N ARG A 94 0.34 -11.07 -23.24
CA ARG A 94 0.18 -12.23 -24.11
C ARG A 94 0.38 -11.75 -25.54
N ASN A 95 1.56 -12.03 -26.10
CA ASN A 95 1.97 -11.76 -27.48
C ASN A 95 2.05 -10.27 -27.86
N ARG A 96 3.13 -9.59 -27.47
CA ARG A 96 3.74 -8.64 -28.40
C ARG A 96 4.71 -9.42 -29.28
N VAL A 97 4.24 -9.88 -30.43
CA VAL A 97 5.15 -10.21 -31.54
C VAL A 97 5.73 -8.86 -31.93
N GLU A 98 6.99 -8.60 -31.58
CA GLU A 98 7.76 -7.59 -32.29
C GLU A 98 7.85 -8.12 -33.73
N GLU A 99 6.99 -7.63 -34.62
CA GLU A 99 7.15 -7.82 -36.05
C GLU A 99 8.52 -7.24 -36.42
N SER A 100 9.53 -8.11 -36.46
CA SER A 100 10.71 -7.87 -37.27
C SER A 100 10.23 -7.89 -38.71
N THR A 101 9.87 -6.72 -39.23
CA THR A 101 9.70 -6.50 -40.66
C THR A 101 11.06 -6.72 -41.31
N CYS A 102 11.27 -7.94 -41.77
CA CYS A 102 12.29 -8.24 -42.76
C CYS A 102 11.79 -7.60 -44.06
N ASP A 103 12.22 -6.38 -44.34
CA ASP A 103 12.05 -5.80 -45.68
C ASP A 103 12.95 -6.59 -46.63
N ASP A 104 12.38 -7.64 -47.25
CA ASP A 104 12.90 -8.26 -48.46
C ASP A 104 12.77 -7.27 -49.62
N ASP A 105 13.70 -6.31 -49.70
CA ASP A 105 13.88 -5.54 -50.93
C ASP A 105 14.68 -6.39 -51.94
N LEU A 106 13.94 -7.27 -52.62
CA LEU A 106 14.29 -7.76 -53.95
C LEU A 106 14.24 -6.59 -54.94
N SER A 107 15.41 -6.06 -55.32
CA SER A 107 15.55 -5.38 -56.61
C SER A 107 16.73 -5.99 -57.39
N SER A 108 16.38 -6.71 -58.46
CA SER A 108 17.23 -6.94 -59.63
C SER A 108 16.90 -5.92 -60.70
#